data_AF-A0A816L8U8-F1
#
_entry.id   AF-A0A816L8U8-F1
#
_cell.length_a   1.000
_cell.length_b   1.000
_cell.length_c   1.000
_cell.angle_alpha   90.00
_cell.angle_beta   90.00
_cell.angle_gamma   90.00
#
_symmetry.space_group_name_H-M   'P 1'
#
loop_
_entity.id
_entity.type
_entity.pdbx_description
1 polymer ?
#
loop_
_entity_poly.entity_id
_entity_poly.type
_entity_poly.pdbx_seq_one_letter_code
_entity_poly.pdbx_strand_id
1 'polypeptide(L)'
;MMDWGSTQIVAPHIHCLRLLNSQSSSPTLVNVDSLTEAKLEILFSVNSYFTFKADFFQTMVLKMLEKLQNAEKLTFGGNFIQILSLVEIRGVPFPMLKVKALTLDTKISQYAIPGMERLLQNSPDLEKLTVRSRNFNTLLEKHLDKYLEIKGFNLNTCWRSKDGASWNKCGVYAKSKHVTSLVELILKNTKKLDKVVVLLDELYLKFKIKDVVVPSLPGYKNVNVVLSTTKLMALENW
;
A
#
# COMPACT_ATOMS: atom_id res chain seq x y z
N MET A 1 -21.17 -8.05 22.02
CA MET A 1 -20.20 -8.15 20.91
C MET A 1 -20.90 -7.57 19.68
N MET A 2 -20.52 -6.37 19.20
CA MET A 2 -21.11 -5.82 17.97
C MET A 2 -20.60 -6.67 16.80
N ASP A 3 -21.50 -7.45 16.22
CA ASP A 3 -21.27 -8.19 14.98
C ASP A 3 -21.18 -7.18 13.84
N TRP A 4 -20.01 -7.06 13.22
CA TRP A 4 -19.85 -6.21 12.04
C TRP A 4 -20.45 -6.98 10.88
N GLY A 5 -21.66 -6.60 10.45
CA GLY A 5 -22.44 -7.33 9.47
C GLY A 5 -21.59 -7.87 8.33
N SER A 6 -21.49 -9.19 8.22
CA SER A 6 -20.72 -9.84 7.16
C SER A 6 -21.46 -9.65 5.85
N THR A 7 -20.87 -8.85 4.95
CA THR A 7 -21.44 -8.64 3.61
C THR A 7 -20.68 -9.54 2.63
N GLN A 8 -21.39 -10.41 1.92
CA GLN A 8 -20.77 -11.22 0.87
C GLN A 8 -20.85 -10.47 -0.45
N ILE A 9 -19.72 -10.41 -1.16
CA ILE A 9 -19.64 -9.87 -2.52
C ILE A 9 -19.45 -11.06 -3.44
N VAL A 10 -20.50 -11.39 -4.19
CA VAL A 10 -20.53 -12.48 -5.17
C VAL A 10 -20.47 -11.89 -6.57
N ALA A 11 -19.39 -12.14 -7.31
CA ALA A 11 -19.13 -11.46 -8.58
C ALA A 11 -18.50 -12.39 -9.64
N PRO A 12 -19.20 -13.47 -10.08
CA PRO A 12 -18.65 -14.53 -10.92
C PRO A 12 -18.28 -14.12 -12.35
N HIS A 13 -18.78 -12.96 -12.81
CA HIS A 13 -18.64 -12.52 -14.20
C HIS A 13 -18.15 -11.06 -14.31
N ILE A 14 -17.78 -10.45 -13.18
CA ILE A 14 -17.25 -9.09 -13.17
C ILE A 14 -15.73 -9.17 -13.35
N HIS A 15 -15.19 -8.28 -14.18
CA HIS A 15 -13.76 -8.21 -14.47
C HIS A 15 -13.05 -7.12 -13.66
N CYS A 16 -13.79 -6.12 -13.17
CA CYS A 16 -13.26 -5.00 -12.39
C CYS A 16 -14.07 -4.78 -11.12
N LEU A 17 -13.40 -4.76 -9.96
CA LEU A 17 -14.01 -4.47 -8.66
C LEU A 17 -13.38 -3.23 -8.04
N ARG A 18 -14.20 -2.24 -7.67
CA ARG A 18 -13.79 -1.14 -6.81
C ARG A 18 -14.49 -1.27 -5.46
N LEU A 19 -13.72 -1.51 -4.42
CA LEU A 19 -14.22 -1.67 -3.06
C LEU A 19 -13.65 -0.59 -2.15
N LEU A 20 -14.55 0.30 -1.69
CA LEU A 20 -14.31 1.27 -0.65
C LEU A 20 -14.93 0.74 0.64
N ASN A 21 -14.12 0.07 1.46
CA ASN A 21 -14.59 -0.54 2.68
C ASN A 21 -14.62 0.48 3.83
N SER A 22 -15.66 0.48 4.65
CA SER A 22 -15.65 1.22 5.90
C SER A 22 -14.91 0.44 6.98
N GLN A 23 -14.34 1.14 7.95
CA GLN A 23 -13.76 0.54 9.17
C GLN A 23 -14.75 -0.30 10.00
N SER A 24 -16.05 -0.24 9.71
CA SER A 24 -17.12 -0.97 10.42
C SER A 24 -17.70 -2.15 9.63
N SER A 25 -17.16 -2.46 8.46
CA SER A 25 -17.66 -3.52 7.58
C SER A 25 -16.64 -4.62 7.35
N SER A 26 -17.14 -5.85 7.20
CA SER A 26 -16.36 -7.06 6.93
C SER A 26 -16.76 -7.69 5.59
N PRO A 27 -16.40 -7.11 4.43
CA PRO A 27 -16.73 -7.72 3.16
C PRO A 27 -15.98 -9.03 2.98
N THR A 28 -16.67 -10.06 2.53
CA THR A 28 -16.07 -11.33 2.10
C THR A 28 -16.26 -11.47 0.60
N LEU A 29 -15.15 -11.59 -0.14
CA LEU A 29 -15.18 -11.85 -1.57
C LEU A 29 -15.44 -13.34 -1.80
N VAL A 30 -16.50 -13.65 -2.54
CA VAL A 30 -16.96 -15.02 -2.83
C VAL A 30 -17.15 -15.14 -4.33
N ASN A 31 -16.60 -16.18 -4.96
CA ASN A 31 -16.73 -16.40 -6.41
C ASN A 31 -16.38 -15.15 -7.23
N VAL A 32 -15.10 -14.75 -7.17
CA VAL A 32 -14.57 -13.55 -7.83
C VAL A 32 -13.47 -13.88 -8.83
N ASP A 33 -13.44 -15.13 -9.31
CA ASP A 33 -12.34 -15.68 -10.12
C ASP A 33 -12.23 -15.02 -11.50
N SER A 34 -13.29 -14.36 -11.98
CA SER A 34 -13.29 -13.57 -13.21
C SER A 34 -12.62 -12.20 -13.08
N LEU A 35 -12.30 -11.75 -11.86
CA LEU A 35 -11.70 -10.43 -11.65
C LEU A 35 -10.27 -10.40 -12.22
N THR A 36 -10.10 -9.56 -13.23
CA THR A 36 -8.79 -9.21 -13.78
C THR A 36 -8.22 -7.95 -13.13
N GLU A 37 -9.09 -7.08 -12.59
CA GLU A 37 -8.72 -5.82 -11.98
C GLU A 37 -9.46 -5.60 -10.65
N ALA A 38 -8.75 -5.10 -9.63
CA ALA A 38 -9.39 -4.66 -8.40
C ALA A 38 -8.72 -3.44 -7.76
N LYS A 39 -9.54 -2.59 -7.13
CA LYS A 39 -9.12 -1.46 -6.31
C LYS A 39 -9.71 -1.59 -4.92
N LEU A 40 -8.86 -1.65 -3.91
CA LEU A 40 -9.25 -1.78 -2.50
C LEU A 40 -8.75 -0.60 -1.68
N GLU A 41 -9.64 0.01 -0.91
CA GLU A 41 -9.28 0.99 0.11
C GLU A 41 -10.16 0.85 1.35
N ILE A 42 -9.61 1.18 2.52
CA ILE A 42 -10.32 1.15 3.80
C ILE A 42 -10.42 2.58 4.33
N LEU A 43 -11.65 3.07 4.50
CA LEU A 43 -11.93 4.39 5.01
C LEU A 43 -12.06 4.34 6.54
N PHE A 44 -11.15 5.05 7.21
CA PHE A 44 -11.22 5.29 8.64
C PHE A 44 -11.89 6.64 8.93
N SER A 45 -12.90 6.63 9.80
CA SER A 45 -13.57 7.85 10.23
C SER A 45 -12.69 8.58 11.24
N VAL A 46 -12.67 9.91 11.17
CA VAL A 46 -11.82 10.78 12.01
C VAL A 46 -12.40 10.91 13.44
N ASN A 47 -13.55 10.29 13.73
CA ASN A 47 -14.22 10.42 15.02
C ASN A 47 -13.55 9.59 16.14
N SER A 48 -13.44 10.16 17.34
CA SER A 48 -12.58 9.72 18.45
C SER A 48 -13.00 8.41 19.15
N TYR A 49 -14.17 7.86 18.83
CA TYR A 49 -14.71 6.65 19.46
C TYR A 49 -14.36 5.34 18.75
N PHE A 50 -13.46 5.39 17.76
CA PHE A 50 -13.08 4.20 17.02
C PHE A 50 -12.13 3.30 17.82
N THR A 51 -12.58 2.07 18.14
CA THR A 51 -11.71 1.03 18.68
C THR A 51 -11.05 0.28 17.52
N PHE A 52 -9.74 0.50 17.33
CA PHE A 52 -8.98 -0.18 16.30
C PHE A 52 -8.81 -1.67 16.60
N LYS A 53 -9.53 -2.51 15.85
CA LYS A 53 -9.44 -3.98 15.93
C LYS A 53 -8.39 -4.51 14.96
N ALA A 54 -7.12 -4.38 15.33
CA ALA A 54 -6.01 -4.70 14.44
C ALA A 54 -6.05 -6.15 13.89
N ASP A 55 -6.37 -7.14 14.73
CA ASP A 55 -6.43 -8.56 14.32
C ASP A 55 -7.55 -8.83 13.31
N PHE A 56 -8.68 -8.11 13.46
CA PHE A 56 -9.78 -8.17 12.50
C PHE A 56 -9.34 -7.63 11.13
N PHE A 57 -8.72 -6.44 11.09
CA PHE A 57 -8.30 -5.83 9.84
C PHE A 57 -7.25 -6.67 9.12
N GLN A 58 -6.27 -7.22 9.84
CA GLN A 58 -5.26 -8.14 9.29
C GLN A 58 -5.92 -9.35 8.62
N THR A 59 -6.85 -10.00 9.33
CA THR A 59 -7.58 -11.16 8.79
C THR A 59 -8.38 -10.79 7.54
N MET A 60 -9.06 -9.64 7.56
CA MET A 60 -9.87 -9.17 6.45
C MET A 60 -9.04 -8.89 5.20
N VAL A 61 -7.94 -8.13 5.32
CA VAL A 61 -7.10 -7.78 4.15
C VAL A 61 -6.44 -9.02 3.55
N LEU A 62 -6.02 -9.98 4.39
CA LEU A 62 -5.43 -11.24 3.91
C LEU A 62 -6.43 -12.09 3.14
N LYS A 63 -7.66 -12.25 3.65
CA LYS A 63 -8.74 -12.97 2.95
C LYS A 63 -9.08 -12.32 1.62
N MET A 64 -9.12 -10.98 1.56
CA MET A 64 -9.35 -10.27 0.30
C MET A 64 -8.19 -10.51 -0.68
N LEU A 65 -6.95 -10.44 -0.20
CA LEU A 65 -5.76 -10.62 -1.03
C LEU A 65 -5.67 -12.03 -1.62
N GLU A 66 -5.99 -13.05 -0.82
CA GLU A 66 -6.06 -14.46 -1.27
C GLU A 66 -7.07 -14.63 -2.42
N LYS A 67 -8.24 -14.00 -2.32
CA LYS A 67 -9.28 -14.05 -3.38
C LYS A 67 -8.90 -13.29 -4.65
N LEU A 68 -7.95 -12.36 -4.56
CA LEU A 68 -7.51 -11.52 -5.67
C LEU A 68 -6.12 -11.89 -6.19
N GLN A 69 -5.53 -12.99 -5.72
CA GLN A 69 -4.16 -13.38 -6.06
C GLN A 69 -3.94 -13.63 -7.56
N ASN A 70 -5.00 -13.93 -8.31
CA ASN A 70 -4.94 -14.17 -9.76
C ASN A 70 -5.26 -12.91 -10.60
N ALA A 71 -5.61 -11.78 -9.97
CA ALA A 71 -5.91 -10.55 -10.71
C ALA A 71 -4.65 -10.02 -11.41
N GLU A 72 -4.81 -9.56 -12.65
CA GLU A 72 -3.72 -9.00 -13.44
C GLU A 72 -3.35 -7.58 -12.98
N LYS A 73 -4.32 -6.82 -12.47
CA LYS A 73 -4.16 -5.43 -12.04
C LYS A 73 -4.73 -5.19 -10.65
N LEU A 74 -3.91 -4.64 -9.75
CA LEU A 74 -4.35 -4.32 -8.40
C LEU A 74 -4.02 -2.88 -8.03
N THR A 75 -4.94 -2.23 -7.33
CA THR A 75 -4.73 -0.91 -6.71
C THR A 75 -5.04 -1.00 -5.23
N PHE A 76 -4.08 -0.62 -4.39
CA PHE A 76 -4.27 -0.55 -2.94
C PHE A 76 -4.13 0.88 -2.45
N GLY A 77 -5.11 1.32 -1.67
CA GLY A 77 -5.00 2.59 -0.95
C GLY A 77 -4.20 2.48 0.34
N GLY A 78 -3.83 3.65 0.88
CA GLY A 78 -2.83 3.77 1.93
C GLY A 78 -3.18 3.06 3.22
N ASN A 79 -4.44 3.07 3.64
CA ASN A 79 -4.86 2.37 4.85
C ASN A 79 -4.78 0.85 4.67
N PHE A 80 -5.11 0.35 3.48
CA PHE A 80 -4.93 -1.06 3.14
C PHE A 80 -3.46 -1.46 3.24
N ILE A 81 -2.56 -0.66 2.64
CA ILE A 81 -1.10 -0.88 2.69
C ILE A 81 -0.57 -0.84 4.12
N GLN A 82 -1.02 0.11 4.95
CA GLN A 82 -0.60 0.20 6.36
C GLN A 82 -1.03 -1.02 7.19
N ILE A 83 -2.21 -1.59 6.94
CA ILE A 83 -2.62 -2.85 7.58
C ILE A 83 -1.74 -4.00 7.08
N LEU A 84 -1.40 -4.06 5.79
CA LEU A 84 -0.46 -5.04 5.27
C LEU A 84 0.95 -4.89 5.90
N SER A 85 1.39 -3.67 6.21
CA SER A 85 2.63 -3.48 6.96
C SER A 85 2.57 -4.10 8.34
N LEU A 86 1.42 -4.04 9.02
CA LEU A 86 1.23 -4.70 10.30
C LEU A 86 1.32 -6.23 10.17
N VAL A 87 0.75 -6.79 9.10
CA VAL A 87 0.83 -8.23 8.79
C VAL A 87 2.29 -8.65 8.61
N GLU A 88 3.09 -7.88 7.85
CA GLU A 88 4.51 -8.16 7.64
C GLU A 88 5.33 -8.07 8.94
N ILE A 89 5.13 -7.02 9.74
CA ILE A 89 5.85 -6.86 11.03
C ILE A 89 5.61 -8.07 11.95
N ARG A 90 4.41 -8.64 11.90
CA ARG A 90 4.05 -9.82 12.69
C ARG A 90 4.47 -11.15 12.08
N GLY A 91 5.13 -11.13 10.92
CA GLY A 91 5.60 -12.33 10.23
C GLY A 91 4.47 -13.23 9.74
N VAL A 92 3.28 -12.68 9.50
CA VAL A 92 2.14 -13.45 9.01
C VAL A 92 2.32 -13.72 7.51
N PRO A 93 2.08 -14.95 7.01
CA PRO A 93 2.24 -15.28 5.59
C PRO A 93 1.40 -14.40 4.65
N PHE A 94 1.96 -14.12 3.47
CA PHE A 94 1.29 -13.43 2.38
C PHE A 94 1.08 -14.41 1.21
N PRO A 95 -0.03 -14.28 0.46
CA PRO A 95 -0.19 -15.00 -0.80
C PRO A 95 0.74 -14.44 -1.88
N MET A 96 1.16 -15.31 -2.80
CA MET A 96 1.86 -14.91 -4.03
C MET A 96 0.86 -14.35 -5.04
N LEU A 97 1.16 -13.19 -5.59
CA LEU A 97 0.31 -12.47 -6.53
C LEU A 97 0.81 -12.65 -7.96
N LYS A 98 -0.11 -12.96 -8.88
CA LYS A 98 0.14 -13.02 -10.33
C LYS A 98 -0.07 -11.67 -11.03
N VAL A 99 -0.01 -10.60 -10.25
CA VAL A 99 -0.29 -9.25 -10.72
C VAL A 99 0.82 -8.79 -11.68
N LYS A 100 0.43 -8.23 -12.82
CA LYS A 100 1.35 -7.60 -13.77
C LYS A 100 1.41 -6.09 -13.62
N ALA A 101 0.33 -5.47 -13.13
CA ALA A 101 0.31 -4.04 -12.84
C ALA A 101 -0.19 -3.75 -11.42
N LEU A 102 0.65 -3.08 -10.62
CA LEU A 102 0.33 -2.71 -9.25
C LEU A 102 0.30 -1.19 -9.11
N THR A 103 -0.73 -0.67 -8.44
CA THR A 103 -0.82 0.74 -8.06
C THR A 103 -0.91 0.88 -6.55
N LEU A 104 -0.03 1.69 -5.97
CA LEU A 104 0.06 1.95 -4.54
C LEU A 104 -0.29 3.42 -4.29
N ASP A 105 -1.49 3.64 -3.78
CA ASP A 105 -2.04 4.95 -3.46
C ASP A 105 -1.73 5.29 -1.98
N THR A 106 -0.49 5.62 -1.66
CA THR A 106 -0.01 5.77 -0.27
C THR A 106 0.86 7.01 -0.05
N LYS A 107 1.06 7.43 1.20
CA LYS A 107 2.07 8.44 1.56
C LYS A 107 3.46 7.82 1.55
N ILE A 108 4.49 8.65 1.30
CA ILE A 108 5.87 8.31 1.65
C ILE A 108 6.04 8.46 3.17
N SER A 109 5.66 7.41 3.90
CA SER A 109 5.69 7.31 5.35
C SER A 109 6.17 5.93 5.80
N GLN A 110 6.87 5.86 6.93
CA GLN A 110 7.41 4.60 7.45
C GLN A 110 6.35 3.50 7.61
N TYR A 111 5.09 3.87 7.87
CA TYR A 111 4.00 2.92 8.06
C TYR A 111 3.65 2.13 6.78
N ALA A 112 4.10 2.59 5.61
CA ALA A 112 3.89 1.87 4.35
C ALA A 112 5.06 0.94 4.00
N ILE A 113 6.25 1.14 4.58
CA ILE A 113 7.47 0.43 4.18
C ILE A 113 7.28 -1.10 4.19
N PRO A 114 6.90 -1.74 5.32
CA PRO A 114 6.87 -3.20 5.37
C PRO A 114 5.82 -3.79 4.41
N GLY A 115 4.64 -3.18 4.31
CA GLY A 115 3.57 -3.64 3.43
C GLY A 115 3.93 -3.50 1.96
N MET A 116 4.63 -2.42 1.59
CA MET A 116 5.14 -2.23 0.23
C MET A 116 6.19 -3.26 -0.14
N GLU A 117 7.22 -3.45 0.69
CA GLU A 117 8.25 -4.47 0.46
C GLU A 117 7.61 -5.84 0.25
N ARG A 118 6.68 -6.20 1.13
CA ARG A 118 6.04 -7.49 1.09
C ARG A 118 5.19 -7.69 -0.17
N LEU A 119 4.41 -6.69 -0.58
CA LEU A 119 3.65 -6.72 -1.82
C LEU A 119 4.56 -6.91 -3.04
N LEU A 120 5.68 -6.19 -3.11
CA LEU A 120 6.63 -6.28 -4.22
C LEU A 120 7.33 -7.65 -4.27
N GLN A 121 7.79 -8.14 -3.13
CA GLN A 121 8.44 -9.46 -3.02
C GLN A 121 7.50 -10.62 -3.40
N ASN A 122 6.21 -10.46 -3.14
CA ASN A 122 5.17 -11.46 -3.46
C ASN A 122 4.56 -11.25 -4.85
N SER A 123 5.08 -10.33 -5.67
CA SER A 123 4.63 -10.07 -7.05
C SER A 123 5.75 -10.35 -8.06
N PRO A 124 6.16 -11.62 -8.25
CA PRO A 124 7.32 -11.96 -9.08
C PRO A 124 7.17 -11.57 -10.56
N ASP A 125 5.93 -11.54 -11.07
CA ASP A 125 5.61 -11.26 -12.47
C ASP A 125 5.23 -9.79 -12.72
N LEU A 126 5.51 -8.90 -11.76
CA LEU A 126 5.17 -7.47 -11.86
C LEU A 126 5.93 -6.81 -13.02
N GLU A 127 5.20 -6.14 -13.91
CA GLU A 127 5.78 -5.42 -15.06
C GLU A 127 5.70 -3.92 -14.88
N LYS A 128 4.62 -3.44 -14.25
CA LYS A 128 4.33 -2.02 -14.09
C LYS A 128 3.98 -1.70 -12.65
N LEU A 129 4.72 -0.77 -12.05
CA LEU A 129 4.38 -0.21 -10.74
C LEU A 129 4.04 1.27 -10.88
N THR A 130 2.92 1.68 -10.30
CA THR A 130 2.59 3.09 -10.10
C THR A 130 2.49 3.38 -8.61
N VAL A 131 3.25 4.34 -8.10
CA VAL A 131 3.12 4.84 -6.74
C VAL A 131 2.54 6.24 -6.79
N ARG A 132 1.34 6.43 -6.24
CA ARG A 132 0.70 7.74 -6.13
C ARG A 132 0.85 8.26 -4.71
N SER A 133 1.86 9.11 -4.51
CA SER A 133 2.11 9.78 -3.25
C SER A 133 1.15 10.94 -3.04
N ARG A 134 0.10 10.68 -2.26
CA ARG A 134 -0.89 11.68 -1.83
C ARG A 134 -0.87 11.80 -0.32
N ASN A 135 -1.09 13.00 0.19
CA ASN A 135 -1.23 13.22 1.62
C ASN A 135 -2.71 13.18 2.02
N PHE A 136 -3.09 12.21 2.84
CA PHE A 136 -4.44 12.07 3.39
C PHE A 136 -4.39 11.94 4.91
N ASN A 137 -5.18 12.69 5.67
CA ASN A 137 -5.14 12.60 7.14
C ASN A 137 -5.67 11.23 7.60
N THR A 138 -4.83 10.45 8.28
CA THR A 138 -5.22 9.13 8.81
C THR A 138 -4.87 9.04 10.28
N LEU A 139 -5.88 8.95 11.14
CA LEU A 139 -5.70 8.66 12.57
C LEU A 139 -5.18 7.22 12.81
N LEU A 140 -5.18 6.38 11.78
CA LEU A 140 -4.75 4.98 11.83
C LEU A 140 -3.33 4.81 12.40
N GLU A 141 -2.40 5.69 12.01
CA GLU A 141 -0.97 5.61 12.37
C GLU A 141 -0.74 5.52 13.89
N LYS A 142 -1.47 6.33 14.68
CA LYS A 142 -1.38 6.29 16.16
C LYS A 142 -1.90 4.97 16.74
N HIS A 143 -2.91 4.39 16.13
CA HIS A 143 -3.49 3.12 16.56
C HIS A 143 -2.57 1.94 16.22
N LEU A 144 -1.85 2.01 15.09
CA LEU A 144 -0.85 1.02 14.71
C LEU A 144 0.32 1.00 15.69
N ASP A 145 0.88 2.17 16.02
CA ASP A 145 1.95 2.31 17.00
C ASP A 145 1.54 1.75 18.36
N LYS A 146 0.37 2.17 18.88
CA LYS A 146 -0.16 1.66 20.15
C LYS A 146 -0.35 0.15 20.15
N TYR A 147 -0.88 -0.42 19.06
CA TYR A 147 -1.07 -1.85 18.96
C TYR A 147 0.25 -2.61 18.99
N LEU A 148 1.25 -2.17 18.22
CA LEU A 148 2.57 -2.79 18.17
C LEU A 148 3.31 -2.69 19.50
N GLU A 149 3.21 -1.56 20.18
CA GLU A 149 3.76 -1.37 21.53
C GLU A 149 3.15 -2.35 22.53
N ILE A 150 1.82 -2.53 22.53
CA ILE A 150 1.13 -3.52 23.36
C ILE A 150 1.60 -4.95 23.04
N LYS A 151 1.97 -5.23 21.78
CA LYS A 151 2.53 -6.51 21.36
C LYS A 151 4.05 -6.65 21.59
N GLY A 152 4.69 -5.65 22.20
CA GLY A 152 6.11 -5.69 22.59
C GLY A 152 7.10 -5.34 21.46
N PHE A 153 6.63 -4.75 20.35
CA PHE A 153 7.52 -4.34 19.27
C PHE A 153 8.19 -2.99 19.54
N ASN A 154 9.44 -2.85 19.11
CA ASN A 154 10.17 -1.58 19.16
C ASN A 154 9.80 -0.70 17.95
N LEU A 155 9.02 0.36 18.20
CA LEU A 155 8.53 1.29 17.17
C LEU A 155 9.64 2.03 16.41
N ASN A 156 10.86 2.10 16.95
CA ASN A 156 11.98 2.74 16.26
C ASN A 156 12.57 1.85 15.16
N THR A 157 12.38 0.53 15.25
CA THR A 157 13.00 -0.44 14.34
C THR A 157 12.00 -1.25 13.53
N CYS A 158 10.81 -1.56 14.08
CA CYS A 158 9.86 -2.45 13.41
C CYS A 158 9.30 -1.88 12.09
N TRP A 159 9.24 -0.56 11.95
CA TRP A 159 8.78 0.10 10.72
C TRP A 159 9.87 0.29 9.67
N ARG A 160 11.13 -0.03 9.98
CA ARG A 160 12.25 0.15 9.06
C ARG A 160 12.35 -1.03 8.11
N SER A 161 12.76 -0.73 6.88
CA SER A 161 13.13 -1.74 5.90
C SER A 161 14.38 -2.49 6.37
N LYS A 162 14.44 -3.78 6.04
CA LYS A 162 15.66 -4.60 6.24
C LYS A 162 16.82 -4.10 5.36
N ASP A 163 16.52 -3.46 4.24
CA ASP A 163 17.47 -2.90 3.28
C ASP A 163 17.89 -1.46 3.60
N GLY A 164 17.49 -0.95 4.77
CA GLY A 164 17.92 0.34 5.30
C GLY A 164 17.02 1.54 4.96
N ALA A 165 15.92 1.35 4.21
CA ALA A 165 14.96 2.42 4.00
C ALA A 165 14.31 2.86 5.33
N SER A 166 14.43 4.16 5.63
CA SER A 166 13.90 4.78 6.85
C SER A 166 13.27 6.10 6.47
N TRP A 167 11.95 6.21 6.63
CA TRP A 167 11.19 7.41 6.31
C TRP A 167 10.63 8.06 7.58
N ASN A 168 10.10 9.26 7.43
CA ASN A 168 9.43 9.95 8.54
C ASN A 168 8.06 9.28 8.83
N LYS A 169 7.58 9.43 10.07
CA LYS A 169 6.20 9.12 10.44
C LYS A 169 5.21 9.90 9.58
N CYS A 170 5.39 11.21 9.51
CA CYS A 170 4.52 12.09 8.75
C CYS A 170 5.07 12.33 7.32
N GLY A 171 4.30 11.93 6.32
CA GLY A 171 4.65 12.08 4.90
C GLY A 171 4.74 13.54 4.41
N VAL A 172 4.16 14.50 5.13
CA VAL A 172 4.27 15.95 4.81
C VAL A 172 5.71 16.45 4.86
N TYR A 173 6.59 15.75 5.59
CA TYR A 173 8.01 16.08 5.66
C TYR A 173 8.84 15.23 4.70
N ALA A 174 8.22 14.70 3.64
CA ALA A 174 8.94 14.05 2.55
C ALA A 174 9.93 15.05 1.92
N LYS A 175 11.15 14.55 1.69
CA LYS A 175 12.27 15.26 1.05
C LYS A 175 12.66 14.45 -0.18
N SER A 176 13.41 15.04 -1.10
CA SER A 176 13.87 14.33 -2.31
C SER A 176 14.56 13.00 -1.99
N LYS A 177 15.39 12.96 -0.93
CA LYS A 177 16.02 11.72 -0.44
C LYS A 177 15.05 10.60 -0.06
N HIS A 178 13.84 10.94 0.40
CA HIS A 178 12.82 9.92 0.72
C HIS A 178 12.21 9.35 -0.56
N VAL A 179 12.08 10.15 -1.63
CA VAL A 179 11.68 9.64 -2.95
C VAL A 179 12.78 8.77 -3.56
N THR A 180 14.05 9.17 -3.46
CA THR A 180 15.18 8.33 -3.85
C THR A 180 15.15 6.99 -3.12
N SER A 181 15.00 7.02 -1.79
CA SER A 181 14.88 5.81 -0.97
C SER A 181 13.66 4.94 -1.32
N LEU A 182 12.53 5.55 -1.71
CA LEU A 182 11.37 4.83 -2.23
C LEU A 182 11.69 4.08 -3.51
N VAL A 183 12.35 4.74 -4.48
CA VAL A 183 12.75 4.08 -5.73
C VAL A 183 13.74 2.95 -5.46
N GLU A 184 14.72 3.15 -4.56
CA GLU A 184 15.64 2.10 -4.14
C GLU A 184 14.91 0.90 -3.54
N LEU A 185 13.97 1.14 -2.62
CA LEU A 185 13.16 0.09 -2.00
C LEU A 185 12.40 -0.71 -3.07
N ILE A 186 11.78 -0.02 -4.04
CA ILE A 186 11.04 -0.66 -5.13
C ILE A 186 11.95 -1.60 -5.93
N LEU A 187 13.09 -1.09 -6.37
CA LEU A 187 14.01 -1.85 -7.21
C LEU A 187 14.62 -3.03 -6.46
N LYS A 188 14.97 -2.87 -5.17
CA LYS A 188 15.51 -3.98 -4.36
C LYS A 188 14.50 -5.11 -4.11
N ASN A 189 13.21 -4.78 -4.05
CA ASN A 189 12.15 -5.72 -3.63
C ASN A 189 11.34 -6.30 -4.79
N THR A 190 11.68 -5.97 -6.03
CA THR A 190 11.07 -6.57 -7.23
C THR A 190 12.02 -7.57 -7.86
N LYS A 191 11.50 -8.46 -8.73
CA LYS A 191 12.31 -9.42 -9.51
C LYS A 191 12.33 -9.05 -10.99
N LYS A 192 11.15 -8.72 -11.50
CA LYS A 192 10.89 -8.18 -12.82
C LYS A 192 10.24 -6.82 -12.64
N LEU A 193 10.59 -5.85 -13.49
CA LEU A 193 9.94 -4.56 -13.57
C LEU A 193 10.34 -3.86 -14.85
N ASP A 194 9.38 -3.46 -15.68
CA ASP A 194 9.66 -2.74 -16.94
C ASP A 194 9.53 -1.23 -16.74
N LYS A 195 8.52 -0.82 -15.95
CA LYS A 195 8.17 0.59 -15.75
C LYS A 195 7.80 0.89 -14.30
N VAL A 196 8.38 1.95 -13.77
CA VAL A 196 8.00 2.57 -12.50
C VAL A 196 7.51 3.97 -12.77
N VAL A 197 6.32 4.30 -12.27
CA VAL A 197 5.80 5.67 -12.28
C VAL A 197 5.60 6.11 -10.84
N VAL A 198 6.26 7.19 -10.43
CA VAL A 198 6.03 7.82 -9.14
C VAL A 198 5.36 9.16 -9.38
N LEU A 199 4.10 9.26 -8.97
CA LEU A 199 3.31 10.47 -9.03
C LEU A 199 3.32 11.12 -7.65
N LEU A 200 3.81 12.35 -7.58
CA LEU A 200 3.93 13.11 -6.34
C LEU A 200 2.95 14.29 -6.33
N ASP A 201 2.15 14.39 -5.28
CA ASP A 201 1.23 15.51 -5.09
C ASP A 201 1.99 16.79 -4.69
N GLU A 202 2.04 17.79 -5.59
CA GLU A 202 2.82 19.03 -5.41
C GLU A 202 2.47 19.78 -4.15
N LEU A 203 1.20 19.72 -3.73
CA LEU A 203 0.70 20.49 -2.57
C LEU A 203 1.39 20.07 -1.26
N TYR A 204 2.06 18.92 -1.25
CA TYR A 204 2.65 18.34 -0.06
C TYR A 204 4.16 18.12 -0.17
N LEU A 205 4.78 18.48 -1.29
CA LEU A 205 6.23 18.42 -1.46
C LEU A 205 6.89 19.75 -1.13
N LYS A 206 8.02 19.69 -0.41
CA LYS A 206 8.86 20.87 -0.10
C LYS A 206 10.14 20.93 -0.96
N PHE A 207 10.20 20.20 -2.06
CA PHE A 207 11.37 20.09 -2.94
C PHE A 207 10.94 19.98 -4.40
N LYS A 208 11.86 20.22 -5.34
CA LYS A 208 11.60 20.11 -6.78
C LYS A 208 11.94 18.69 -7.25
N ILE A 209 11.20 18.14 -8.22
CA ILE A 209 11.47 16.78 -8.74
C ILE A 209 12.92 16.63 -9.23
N LYS A 210 13.48 17.68 -9.85
CA LYS A 210 14.88 17.69 -10.31
C LYS A 210 15.92 17.47 -9.20
N ASP A 211 15.53 17.63 -7.94
CA ASP A 211 16.38 17.38 -6.78
C ASP A 211 16.38 15.89 -6.37
N VAL A 212 15.55 15.06 -7.00
CA VAL A 212 15.47 13.61 -6.78
C VAL A 212 16.53 12.93 -7.62
N VAL A 213 17.43 12.22 -6.97
CA VAL A 213 18.40 11.34 -7.62
C VAL A 213 17.72 9.98 -7.83
N VAL A 214 17.62 9.52 -9.07
CA VAL A 214 17.14 8.17 -9.38
C VAL A 214 18.32 7.21 -9.17
N PRO A 215 18.20 6.23 -8.26
CA PRO A 215 19.27 5.28 -7.99
C PRO A 215 19.53 4.40 -9.23
N SER A 216 20.81 4.18 -9.53
CA SER A 216 21.24 3.19 -10.52
C SER A 216 21.69 1.93 -9.78
N LEU A 217 20.93 0.84 -9.92
CA LEU A 217 21.25 -0.43 -9.29
C LEU A 217 21.68 -1.46 -10.36
N PRO A 218 22.74 -2.26 -10.09
CA PRO A 218 23.12 -3.38 -10.95
C PRO A 218 21.93 -4.34 -11.11
N GLY A 219 21.51 -4.63 -12.35
CA GLY A 219 20.33 -5.45 -12.65
C GLY A 219 19.09 -4.66 -13.11
N TYR A 220 19.03 -3.35 -12.84
CA TYR A 220 17.87 -2.50 -13.17
C TYR A 220 18.18 -1.37 -14.16
N LYS A 221 19.26 -1.51 -14.93
CA LYS A 221 19.71 -0.48 -15.91
C LYS A 221 18.66 -0.13 -16.97
N ASN A 222 17.68 -1.00 -17.19
CA ASN A 222 16.67 -0.86 -18.23
C ASN A 222 15.27 -0.51 -17.69
N VAL A 223 15.10 -0.32 -16.38
CA VAL A 223 13.79 0.06 -15.82
C VAL A 223 13.51 1.52 -16.14
N ASN A 224 12.38 1.78 -16.80
CA ASN A 224 11.94 3.15 -17.06
C ASN A 224 11.29 3.74 -15.79
N VAL A 225 12.03 4.58 -15.07
CA VAL A 225 11.54 5.32 -13.90
C VAL A 225 11.10 6.71 -14.32
N VAL A 226 9.80 6.97 -14.21
CA VAL A 226 9.19 8.28 -14.47
C VAL A 226 8.77 8.90 -13.15
N LEU A 227 9.32 10.07 -12.85
CA LEU A 227 8.90 10.91 -11.74
C LEU A 227 8.08 12.07 -12.31
N SER A 228 6.84 12.21 -11.86
CA SER A 228 5.99 13.34 -12.25
C SER A 228 5.33 13.91 -11.02
N THR A 229 5.05 15.20 -11.09
CA THR A 229 4.09 15.81 -10.20
C THR A 229 2.71 15.78 -10.81
N THR A 230 1.70 15.65 -9.95
CA THR A 230 0.30 15.77 -10.35
C THR A 230 -0.29 16.95 -9.60
N LYS A 231 -0.73 17.98 -10.33
CA LYS A 231 -1.78 18.87 -9.80
C LYS A 231 -3.01 18.00 -9.57
N LEU A 232 -3.68 18.15 -8.42
CA LEU A 232 -4.91 17.43 -8.09
C LEU A 232 -5.82 17.37 -9.34
N MET A 233 -5.84 16.22 -10.02
CA MET A 233 -6.98 15.90 -10.86
C MET A 233 -8.10 15.66 -9.86
N ALA A 234 -9.09 16.55 -9.87
CA ALA A 234 -10.32 16.40 -9.13
C ALA A 234 -10.73 14.94 -9.21
N LEU A 235 -10.78 14.28 -8.03
CA LEU A 235 -11.22 12.91 -7.80
C LEU A 235 -11.69 12.25 -9.09
N GLU A 236 -10.79 11.62 -9.85
CA GLU A 236 -11.16 11.09 -11.17
C GLU A 236 -12.41 10.21 -10.98
N ASN A 237 -13.49 10.64 -11.60
CA ASN A 237 -14.70 9.87 -11.74
C ASN A 237 -14.33 8.72 -12.69
N TRP A 238 -14.30 7.51 -12.14
CA TRP A 238 -14.26 6.24 -12.84
C TRP A 238 -15.48 5.47 -12.38
#